data_AF-A0A1F2QLA9-F1
#
_entry.id   AF-A0A1F2QLA9-F1
#
_cell.length_a   1.000
_cell.length_b   1.000
_cell.length_c   1.000
_cell.angle_alpha   90.00
_cell.angle_beta   90.00
_cell.angle_gamma   90.00
#
_symmetry.space_group_name_H-M   'P 1'
#
loop_
_entity.id
_entity.type
_entity.pdbx_description
1 polymer ?
#
loop_
_entity_poly.entity_id
_entity_poly.type
_entity_poly.pdbx_seq_one_letter_code
_entity_poly.pdbx_strand_id
1 'polypeptide(L)'
;MLLRDLIFWLSTKKSFTRPIGRTGMRLGFAKRFIAGETLEDGLRVAAELNARGMQVNMNHLGEGVTDKKEAEAAFESYREILRQIAARKIDGSISIKPTHLGLVFAPDLCRDLTARLAAEAARLNNTMEIDMEDSPTTEATVALFEAVRRQHPNTALAVQSYLYRTEKDLQRLQPLRPKIRLVKGAYREPPSVAFPKKSEVDENYRRLLRTLFSNGFVPAIATHDDKMIELAKLVAREAGAPPDRWEFQMILGVRRDLQEKLVREGYRMRVYIPFGTEWLSYFMRRLAERPANVGFVLKSLLKGG
;
A
#
# COMPACT_ATOMS: atom_id res chain seq x y z
N MET A 1 19.60 0.45 -16.75
CA MET A 1 19.80 1.55 -15.76
C MET A 1 19.17 2.84 -16.24
N LEU A 2 19.62 3.40 -17.37
CA LEU A 2 19.17 4.71 -17.91
C LEU A 2 17.65 4.93 -18.00
N LEU A 3 16.86 3.95 -18.46
CA LEU A 3 15.41 4.11 -18.59
C LEU A 3 14.68 4.17 -17.23
N ARG A 4 15.12 3.40 -16.24
CA ARG A 4 14.53 3.40 -14.88
C ARG A 4 14.84 4.72 -14.17
N ASP A 5 16.05 5.22 -14.34
CA ASP A 5 16.52 6.46 -13.74
C ASP A 5 15.80 7.68 -14.36
N LEU A 6 15.56 7.66 -15.68
CA LEU A 6 14.80 8.68 -16.37
C LEU A 6 13.30 8.68 -15.98
N ILE A 7 12.66 7.51 -15.91
CA ILE A 7 11.26 7.37 -15.48
C ILE A 7 11.07 7.88 -14.05
N PHE A 8 12.00 7.55 -13.14
CA PHE A 8 11.94 8.01 -11.76
C PHE A 8 12.19 9.52 -11.64
N TRP A 9 13.14 10.08 -12.40
CA TRP A 9 13.37 11.53 -12.40
C TRP A 9 12.18 12.32 -12.97
N LEU A 10 11.50 11.79 -13.98
CA LEU A 10 10.29 12.41 -14.54
C LEU A 10 9.11 12.39 -13.56
N SER A 11 9.03 11.38 -12.68
CA SER A 11 7.92 11.26 -11.71
C SER A 11 8.00 12.27 -10.57
N THR A 12 9.16 12.90 -10.33
CA THR A 12 9.34 13.91 -9.28
C THR A 12 9.08 15.35 -9.74
N LYS A 13 8.84 15.59 -11.05
CA LYS A 13 8.60 16.93 -11.60
C LYS A 13 7.11 17.22 -11.82
N LYS A 14 6.49 17.99 -10.90
CA LYS A 14 5.07 18.43 -10.96
C LYS A 14 4.67 19.17 -12.27
N SER A 15 5.61 19.83 -12.94
CA SER A 15 5.36 20.55 -14.21
C SER A 15 5.20 19.64 -15.43
N PHE A 16 5.70 18.40 -15.38
CA PHE A 16 5.56 17.42 -16.46
C PHE A 16 4.32 16.52 -16.29
N THR A 17 3.71 16.51 -15.10
CA THR A 17 2.72 15.49 -14.72
C THR A 17 1.29 15.82 -15.18
N ARG A 18 0.92 17.10 -15.25
CA ARG A 18 -0.46 17.54 -15.55
C ARG A 18 -0.97 17.19 -16.96
N PRO A 19 -0.20 17.34 -18.06
CA PRO A 19 -0.67 17.01 -19.41
C PRO A 19 -0.79 15.50 -19.66
N ILE A 20 0.15 14.73 -19.10
CA ILE A 20 0.18 13.26 -19.19
C ILE A 20 -0.94 12.64 -18.33
N GLY A 21 -1.26 13.24 -17.18
CA GLY A 21 -2.37 12.85 -16.33
C GLY A 21 -3.72 12.88 -17.05
N ARG A 22 -4.05 13.97 -17.75
CA ARG A 22 -5.33 14.03 -18.50
C ARG A 22 -5.39 13.07 -19.68
N THR A 23 -4.24 12.82 -20.30
CA THR A 23 -4.16 11.98 -21.51
C THR A 23 -4.10 10.49 -21.18
N GLY A 24 -3.45 10.10 -20.08
CA GLY A 24 -3.23 8.69 -19.74
C GLY A 24 -4.44 7.94 -19.19
N MET A 25 -5.35 8.62 -18.50
CA MET A 25 -6.65 8.05 -18.13
C MET A 25 -7.55 7.90 -19.36
N ARG A 26 -7.53 8.89 -20.26
CA ARG A 26 -8.28 8.88 -21.52
C ARG A 26 -7.79 7.78 -22.49
N LEU A 27 -6.48 7.58 -22.60
CA LEU A 27 -5.86 6.53 -23.42
C LEU A 27 -5.84 5.14 -22.75
N GLY A 28 -6.38 5.00 -21.53
CA GLY A 28 -6.64 3.72 -20.88
C GLY A 28 -5.43 2.97 -20.31
N PHE A 29 -4.19 3.42 -20.55
CA PHE A 29 -3.02 2.71 -20.03
C PHE A 29 -2.89 2.80 -18.49
N ALA A 30 -3.41 3.88 -17.88
CA ALA A 30 -3.44 4.05 -16.43
C ALA A 30 -4.55 3.24 -15.74
N LYS A 31 -5.69 3.02 -16.43
CA LYS A 31 -6.87 2.29 -15.93
C LYS A 31 -6.59 0.83 -15.55
N ARG A 32 -5.45 0.27 -16.00
CA ARG A 32 -5.02 -1.05 -15.55
C ARG A 32 -4.67 -1.08 -14.07
N PHE A 33 -4.01 -0.02 -13.58
CA PHE A 33 -3.39 0.03 -12.25
C PHE A 33 -4.09 1.02 -11.31
N ILE A 34 -4.90 1.95 -11.84
CA ILE A 34 -5.65 2.96 -11.12
C ILE A 34 -7.13 2.75 -11.42
N ALA A 35 -7.97 2.72 -10.38
CA ALA A 35 -9.40 2.46 -10.54
C ALA A 35 -10.14 3.56 -11.30
N GLY A 36 -9.72 4.80 -11.07
CA GLY A 36 -10.25 6.00 -11.70
C GLY A 36 -9.80 7.26 -10.96
N GLU A 37 -10.39 8.40 -11.32
CA GLU A 37 -10.06 9.69 -10.72
C GLU A 37 -11.04 10.06 -9.60
N THR A 38 -12.16 9.34 -9.48
CA THR A 38 -13.20 9.62 -8.49
C THR A 38 -13.32 8.52 -7.44
N LEU A 39 -13.95 8.84 -6.30
CA LEU A 39 -14.31 7.86 -5.29
C LEU A 39 -15.25 6.78 -5.86
N GLU A 40 -16.20 7.17 -6.70
CA GLU A 40 -17.14 6.23 -7.32
C GLU A 40 -16.42 5.19 -8.18
N ASP A 41 -15.40 5.59 -8.94
CA ASP A 41 -14.58 4.64 -9.70
C ASP A 41 -13.90 3.62 -8.78
N GLY A 42 -13.35 4.10 -7.66
CA GLY A 42 -12.74 3.25 -6.64
C GLY A 42 -13.74 2.27 -6.04
N LEU A 43 -14.94 2.73 -5.68
CA LEU A 43 -16.00 1.92 -5.09
C LEU A 43 -16.55 0.87 -6.06
N ARG A 44 -16.71 1.22 -7.35
CA ARG A 44 -17.11 0.28 -8.40
C ARG A 44 -16.09 -0.86 -8.54
N VAL A 45 -14.80 -0.52 -8.67
CA VAL A 45 -13.74 -1.54 -8.76
C VAL A 45 -13.66 -2.38 -7.48
N ALA A 46 -13.91 -1.76 -6.32
CA ALA A 46 -13.95 -2.48 -5.05
C ALA A 46 -15.06 -3.54 -5.01
N ALA A 47 -16.28 -3.17 -5.41
CA ALA A 47 -17.41 -4.10 -5.49
C ALA A 47 -17.15 -5.25 -6.48
N GLU A 48 -16.56 -4.96 -7.65
CA GLU A 48 -16.17 -5.97 -8.65
C GLU A 48 -15.11 -6.96 -8.12
N LEU A 49 -14.22 -6.51 -7.24
CA LEU A 49 -13.22 -7.37 -6.58
C LEU A 49 -13.84 -8.21 -5.47
N ASN A 50 -14.72 -7.63 -4.65
CA ASN A 50 -15.47 -8.39 -3.64
C ASN A 50 -16.33 -9.49 -4.25
N ALA A 51 -16.99 -9.22 -5.39
CA ALA A 51 -17.76 -10.23 -6.12
C ALA A 51 -16.92 -11.42 -6.60
N ARG A 52 -15.59 -11.27 -6.67
CA ARG A 52 -14.62 -12.32 -7.01
C ARG A 52 -13.93 -12.93 -5.78
N GLY A 53 -14.44 -12.66 -4.58
CA GLY A 53 -13.89 -13.18 -3.33
C GLY A 53 -12.62 -12.48 -2.84
N MET A 54 -12.30 -11.30 -3.37
CA MET A 54 -11.14 -10.51 -2.94
C MET A 54 -11.57 -9.36 -2.04
N GLN A 55 -10.89 -9.20 -0.91
CA GLN A 55 -11.00 -8.01 -0.07
C GLN A 55 -10.27 -6.84 -0.73
N VAL A 56 -10.52 -5.61 -0.27
CA VAL A 56 -9.87 -4.43 -0.86
C VAL A 56 -9.18 -3.55 0.17
N ASN A 57 -8.19 -2.80 -0.28
CA ASN A 57 -7.58 -1.70 0.49
C ASN A 57 -7.60 -0.45 -0.38
N MET A 58 -8.49 0.51 -0.08
CA MET A 58 -8.68 1.71 -0.88
C MET A 58 -7.71 2.81 -0.44
N ASN A 59 -7.06 3.45 -1.41
CA ASN A 59 -6.18 4.56 -1.17
C ASN A 59 -6.51 5.71 -2.13
N HIS A 60 -6.92 6.83 -1.54
CA HIS A 60 -6.96 8.09 -2.26
C HIS A 60 -5.52 8.61 -2.46
N LEU A 61 -5.14 8.75 -3.72
CA LEU A 61 -3.82 9.17 -4.14
C LEU A 61 -3.61 10.65 -3.79
N GLY A 62 -2.57 10.89 -3.00
CA GLY A 62 -2.08 12.18 -2.57
C GLY A 62 -0.93 11.97 -1.58
N GLU A 63 0.07 12.84 -1.60
CA GLU A 63 1.25 12.78 -0.73
C GLU A 63 1.87 14.18 -0.56
N GLY A 64 2.51 14.43 0.59
CA GLY A 64 3.30 15.64 0.83
C GLY A 64 2.50 16.95 0.81
N VAL A 65 1.38 17.00 1.51
CA VAL A 65 0.63 18.26 1.69
C VAL A 65 1.43 19.25 2.54
N THR A 66 1.20 20.54 2.30
CA THR A 66 2.04 21.61 2.90
C THR A 66 1.30 22.54 3.84
N ASP A 67 -0.03 22.42 3.91
CA ASP A 67 -0.84 23.21 4.82
C ASP A 67 -1.95 22.39 5.50
N LYS A 68 -2.49 22.99 6.56
CA LYS A 68 -3.54 22.37 7.39
C LYS A 68 -4.83 22.08 6.60
N LYS A 69 -5.20 22.95 5.66
CA LYS A 69 -6.45 22.82 4.90
C LYS A 69 -6.38 21.62 3.96
N GLU A 70 -5.24 21.40 3.32
CA GLU A 70 -4.99 20.22 2.49
C GLU A 70 -5.02 18.92 3.32
N ALA A 71 -4.39 18.91 4.51
CA ALA A 71 -4.44 17.75 5.41
C ALA A 71 -5.87 17.45 5.91
N GLU A 72 -6.66 18.47 6.23
CA GLU A 72 -8.07 18.31 6.61
C GLU A 72 -8.92 17.82 5.44
N ALA A 73 -8.67 18.28 4.21
CA ALA A 73 -9.35 17.77 3.02
C ALA A 73 -9.01 16.29 2.75
N ALA A 74 -7.75 15.90 2.96
CA ALA A 74 -7.32 14.51 2.87
C ALA A 74 -8.02 13.63 3.93
N PHE A 75 -8.08 14.10 5.18
CA PHE A 75 -8.84 13.45 6.25
C PHE A 75 -10.31 13.24 5.87
N GLU A 76 -10.98 14.28 5.38
CA GLU A 76 -12.39 14.20 4.97
C GLU A 76 -12.59 13.20 3.82
N SER A 77 -11.65 13.16 2.87
CA SER A 77 -11.67 12.17 1.80
C SER A 77 -11.56 10.73 2.33
N TYR A 78 -10.61 10.44 3.23
CA TYR A 78 -10.49 9.11 3.83
C TYR A 78 -11.70 8.73 4.69
N ARG A 79 -12.28 9.71 5.40
CA ARG A 79 -13.51 9.52 6.17
C ARG A 79 -14.69 9.15 5.29
N GLU A 80 -14.82 9.81 4.13
CA GLU A 80 -15.89 9.48 3.18
C GLU A 80 -15.72 8.10 2.57
N ILE A 81 -14.48 7.67 2.26
CA ILE A 81 -14.23 6.28 1.81
C ILE A 81 -14.73 5.28 2.84
N LEU A 82 -14.40 5.47 4.12
CA LEU A 82 -14.85 4.58 5.20
C LEU A 82 -16.38 4.49 5.27
N ARG A 83 -17.06 5.63 5.19
CA ARG A 83 -18.54 5.68 5.20
C ARG A 83 -19.14 4.95 4.01
N GLN A 84 -18.59 5.15 2.81
CA GLN A 84 -19.08 4.49 1.60
C GLN A 84 -18.80 2.99 1.60
N ILE A 85 -17.64 2.55 2.10
CA ILE A 85 -17.33 1.12 2.29
C ILE A 85 -18.41 0.49 3.18
N ALA A 86 -18.72 1.13 4.33
CA ALA A 86 -19.72 0.64 5.26
C ALA A 86 -21.14 0.64 4.65
N ALA A 87 -21.54 1.75 4.02
CA ALA A 87 -22.87 1.91 3.43
C ALA A 87 -23.14 0.88 2.32
N ARG A 88 -22.13 0.57 1.50
CA ARG A 88 -22.22 -0.38 0.40
C ARG A 88 -21.87 -1.82 0.79
N LYS A 89 -21.54 -2.06 2.07
CA LYS A 89 -21.10 -3.37 2.59
C LYS A 89 -19.92 -3.95 1.79
N ILE A 90 -18.99 -3.08 1.39
CA ILE A 90 -17.75 -3.49 0.74
C ILE A 90 -16.86 -4.15 1.79
N ASP A 91 -16.36 -5.36 1.53
CA ASP A 91 -15.29 -5.98 2.32
C ASP A 91 -13.96 -5.31 1.97
N GLY A 92 -13.66 -4.24 2.69
CA GLY A 92 -12.54 -3.37 2.39
C GLY A 92 -12.05 -2.58 3.58
N SER A 93 -10.83 -2.07 3.44
CA SER A 93 -10.16 -1.15 4.36
C SER A 93 -9.69 0.10 3.63
N ILE A 94 -9.12 1.05 4.38
CA ILE A 94 -8.38 2.18 3.79
C ILE A 94 -6.89 2.08 4.10
N SER A 95 -6.09 2.67 3.21
CA SER A 95 -4.65 2.89 3.38
C SER A 95 -4.39 4.38 3.31
N ILE A 96 -3.76 4.94 4.35
CA ILE A 96 -3.42 6.36 4.44
C ILE A 96 -1.91 6.56 4.29
N LYS A 97 -1.51 7.73 3.78
CA LYS A 97 -0.14 8.20 3.84
C LYS A 97 -0.02 9.27 4.93
N PRO A 98 0.84 9.11 5.94
CA PRO A 98 1.02 10.13 6.98
C PRO A 98 1.37 11.51 6.42
N THR A 99 2.17 11.60 5.34
CA THR A 99 2.50 12.89 4.72
C THR A 99 1.28 13.57 4.09
N HIS A 100 0.26 12.82 3.67
CA HIS A 100 -1.02 13.35 3.19
C HIS A 100 -1.89 13.91 4.33
N LEU A 101 -1.58 13.54 5.57
CA LEU A 101 -2.20 14.07 6.79
C LEU A 101 -1.25 15.03 7.54
N GLY A 102 -0.17 15.47 6.90
CA GLY A 102 0.72 16.50 7.42
C GLY A 102 1.83 16.05 8.37
N LEU A 103 2.28 14.79 8.29
CA LEU A 103 3.38 14.27 9.12
C LEU A 103 4.62 15.17 9.14
N VAL A 104 4.98 15.79 8.01
CA VAL A 104 6.23 16.57 7.86
C VAL A 104 6.13 17.97 8.46
N PHE A 105 5.02 18.68 8.24
CA PHE A 105 4.90 20.09 8.65
C PHE A 105 4.11 20.30 9.95
N ALA A 106 3.20 19.39 10.30
CA ALA A 106 2.38 19.47 11.51
C ALA A 106 2.16 18.07 12.13
N PRO A 107 3.18 17.47 12.77
CA PRO A 107 3.10 16.11 13.33
C PRO A 107 1.95 15.91 14.33
N ASP A 108 1.64 16.92 15.15
CA ASP A 108 0.53 16.85 16.11
C ASP A 108 -0.84 16.82 15.42
N LEU A 109 -1.01 17.60 14.35
CA LEU A 109 -2.21 17.55 13.51
C LEU A 109 -2.33 16.18 12.85
N CYS A 110 -1.24 15.65 12.29
CA CYS A 110 -1.22 14.32 11.69
C CYS A 110 -1.66 13.24 12.69
N ARG A 111 -1.18 13.32 13.94
CA ARG A 111 -1.58 12.41 15.02
C ARG A 111 -3.07 12.50 15.34
N ASP A 112 -3.62 13.71 15.50
CA ASP A 112 -5.07 13.92 15.73
C ASP A 112 -5.92 13.34 14.60
N LEU A 113 -5.62 13.73 13.36
CA LEU A 113 -6.38 13.27 12.18
C LEU A 113 -6.32 11.76 12.02
N THR A 114 -5.14 11.15 12.23
CA THR A 114 -4.97 9.70 12.15
C THR A 114 -5.75 8.97 13.24
N ALA A 115 -5.71 9.45 14.48
CA ALA A 115 -6.48 8.87 15.58
C ALA A 115 -8.00 8.96 15.33
N ARG A 116 -8.48 10.09 14.81
CA ARG A 116 -9.89 10.28 14.44
C ARG A 116 -10.34 9.36 13.30
N LEU A 117 -9.48 9.13 12.29
CA LEU A 117 -9.76 8.13 11.25
C LEU A 117 -9.80 6.71 11.81
N ALA A 118 -8.86 6.37 12.70
CA ALA A 118 -8.84 5.06 13.35
C ALA A 118 -10.11 4.82 14.19
N ALA A 119 -10.59 5.83 14.90
CA ALA A 119 -11.83 5.80 15.66
C ALA A 119 -13.06 5.64 14.76
N GLU A 120 -13.15 6.39 13.66
CA GLU A 120 -14.25 6.24 12.69
C GLU A 120 -14.23 4.86 12.04
N ALA A 121 -13.05 4.36 11.66
CA ALA A 121 -12.90 3.02 11.12
C ALA A 121 -13.38 1.97 12.14
N ALA A 122 -13.03 2.12 13.43
CA ALA A 122 -13.48 1.20 14.49
C ALA A 122 -15.01 1.21 14.64
N ARG A 123 -15.63 2.39 14.64
CA ARG A 123 -17.09 2.56 14.70
C ARG A 123 -17.81 1.87 13.53
N LEU A 124 -17.15 1.78 12.38
CA LEU A 124 -17.66 1.15 11.17
C LEU A 124 -17.19 -0.31 11.02
N ASN A 125 -16.66 -0.92 12.08
CA ASN A 125 -16.10 -2.29 12.08
C ASN A 125 -15.03 -2.51 10.99
N ASN A 126 -14.19 -1.50 10.77
CA ASN A 126 -13.19 -1.46 9.72
C ASN A 126 -11.78 -1.26 10.29
N THR A 127 -10.78 -1.65 9.49
CA THR A 127 -9.35 -1.46 9.75
C THR A 127 -8.82 -0.29 8.93
N MET A 128 -7.90 0.48 9.51
CA MET A 128 -7.10 1.47 8.80
C MET A 128 -5.65 1.00 8.73
N GLU A 129 -5.05 1.05 7.55
CA GLU A 129 -3.64 0.75 7.36
C GLU A 129 -2.83 2.03 7.13
N ILE A 130 -1.67 2.14 7.76
CA ILE A 130 -0.72 3.22 7.56
C ILE A 130 0.36 2.74 6.58
N ASP A 131 0.43 3.39 5.42
CA ASP A 131 1.47 3.15 4.43
C ASP A 131 2.83 3.67 4.94
N MET A 132 3.90 2.92 4.64
CA MET A 132 5.26 3.38 4.87
C MET A 132 5.77 4.12 3.64
N GLU A 133 6.25 5.33 3.85
CA GLU A 133 6.80 6.20 2.82
C GLU A 133 8.33 6.03 2.73
N ASP A 134 9.07 7.06 2.33
CA ASP A 134 10.53 7.02 2.21
C ASP A 134 11.25 7.06 3.57
N SER A 135 12.53 6.70 3.58
CA SER A 135 13.32 6.54 4.82
C SER A 135 13.35 7.75 5.76
N PRO A 136 13.31 9.03 5.30
CA PRO A 136 13.28 10.19 6.20
C PRO A 136 12.04 10.24 7.10
N THR A 137 10.92 9.65 6.67
CA THR A 137 9.65 9.67 7.41
C THR A 137 9.39 8.41 8.23
N THR A 138 10.25 7.38 8.13
CA THR A 138 10.02 6.07 8.76
C THR A 138 9.92 6.16 10.28
N GLU A 139 10.83 6.86 10.95
CA GLU A 139 10.78 6.96 12.43
C GLU A 139 9.48 7.63 12.91
N ALA A 140 9.14 8.77 12.31
CA ALA A 140 7.94 9.51 12.66
C ALA A 140 6.67 8.68 12.37
N THR A 141 6.67 7.89 11.30
CA THR A 141 5.56 6.99 10.95
C THR A 141 5.42 5.84 11.95
N VAL A 142 6.52 5.21 12.37
CA VAL A 142 6.51 4.14 13.38
C VAL A 142 6.03 4.68 14.72
N ALA A 143 6.50 5.86 15.14
CA ALA A 143 6.07 6.51 16.38
C ALA A 143 4.57 6.91 16.33
N LEU A 144 4.10 7.46 15.20
CA LEU A 144 2.69 7.76 14.97
C LEU A 144 1.84 6.49 15.09
N PHE A 145 2.23 5.42 14.40
CA PHE A 145 1.53 4.14 14.47
C PHE A 145 1.46 3.60 15.90
N GLU A 146 2.59 3.60 16.62
CA GLU A 146 2.66 3.10 18.00
C GLU A 146 1.72 3.88 18.93
N ALA A 147 1.66 5.20 18.81
CA ALA A 147 0.79 6.06 19.60
C ALA A 147 -0.71 5.81 19.29
N VAL A 148 -1.07 5.70 18.01
CA VAL A 148 -2.45 5.48 17.58
C VAL A 148 -2.90 4.05 17.91
N ARG A 149 -2.07 3.04 17.67
CA ARG A 149 -2.40 1.62 17.86
C ARG A 149 -2.69 1.24 19.31
N ARG A 150 -2.07 1.93 20.26
CA ARG A 150 -2.34 1.76 21.71
C ARG A 150 -3.79 2.10 22.06
N GLN A 151 -4.40 3.05 21.35
CA GLN A 151 -5.77 3.50 21.58
C GLN A 151 -6.76 2.86 20.60
N HIS A 152 -6.30 2.51 19.39
CA HIS A 152 -7.11 1.99 18.30
C HIS A 152 -6.53 0.69 17.74
N PRO A 153 -6.94 -0.48 18.27
CA PRO A 153 -6.38 -1.76 17.86
C PRO A 153 -6.63 -2.18 16.40
N ASN A 154 -7.58 -1.53 15.75
CA ASN A 154 -7.92 -1.70 14.33
C ASN A 154 -6.99 -0.94 13.38
N THR A 155 -5.78 -0.58 13.83
CA THR A 155 -4.76 0.02 12.97
C THR A 155 -3.67 -0.98 12.60
N ALA A 156 -3.23 -0.90 11.34
CA ALA A 156 -2.19 -1.74 10.74
C ALA A 156 -1.07 -0.85 10.20
N LEU A 157 0.13 -1.43 10.03
CA LEU A 157 1.30 -0.71 9.53
C LEU A 157 1.99 -1.49 8.41
N ALA A 158 2.41 -0.79 7.36
CA ALA A 158 3.33 -1.34 6.39
C ALA A 158 4.79 -1.21 6.84
N VAL A 159 5.62 -2.20 6.53
CA VAL A 159 7.07 -2.18 6.78
C VAL A 159 7.83 -2.71 5.57
N GLN A 160 9.08 -2.27 5.39
CA GLN A 160 9.82 -2.48 4.14
C GLN A 160 11.06 -3.34 4.36
N SER A 161 11.19 -4.45 3.63
CA SER A 161 12.31 -5.38 3.81
C SER A 161 13.65 -4.85 3.29
N TYR A 162 13.66 -3.81 2.46
CA TYR A 162 14.90 -3.21 1.97
C TYR A 162 15.63 -2.33 3.00
N LEU A 163 15.01 -1.93 4.12
CA LEU A 163 15.68 -1.09 5.12
C LEU A 163 16.38 -1.95 6.16
N TYR A 164 17.57 -1.51 6.58
CA TYR A 164 18.32 -2.17 7.66
C TYR A 164 17.58 -2.14 9.00
N ARG A 165 16.84 -1.05 9.26
CA ARG A 165 16.15 -0.79 10.54
C ARG A 165 14.93 -1.66 10.81
N THR A 166 14.31 -2.25 9.78
CA THR A 166 12.97 -2.85 9.87
C THR A 166 12.85 -3.95 10.91
N GLU A 167 13.89 -4.76 11.11
CA GLU A 167 13.88 -5.81 12.14
C GLU A 167 13.75 -5.24 13.56
N LYS A 168 14.47 -4.14 13.85
CA LYS A 168 14.38 -3.43 15.13
C LYS A 168 13.01 -2.77 15.31
N ASP A 169 12.43 -2.23 14.23
CA ASP A 169 11.09 -1.66 14.27
C ASP A 169 10.03 -2.73 14.59
N LEU A 170 10.16 -3.95 14.04
CA LEU A 170 9.28 -5.06 14.40
C LEU A 170 9.42 -5.45 15.88
N GLN A 171 10.64 -5.55 16.40
CA GLN A 171 10.87 -5.84 17.82
C GLN A 171 10.21 -4.79 18.73
N ARG A 172 10.32 -3.50 18.38
CA ARG A 172 9.64 -2.40 19.09
C ARG A 172 8.12 -2.54 19.09
N LEU A 173 7.54 -2.98 17.97
CA LEU A 173 6.09 -3.05 17.78
C LEU A 173 5.48 -4.38 18.23
N GLN A 174 6.27 -5.42 18.46
CA GLN A 174 5.83 -6.75 18.86
C GLN A 174 4.86 -6.76 20.06
N PRO A 175 5.09 -5.99 21.15
CA PRO A 175 4.17 -6.00 22.30
C PRO A 175 2.74 -5.55 21.95
N LEU A 176 2.55 -4.80 20.87
CA LEU A 176 1.23 -4.35 20.41
C LEU A 176 0.48 -5.42 19.59
N ARG A 177 1.17 -6.50 19.20
CA ARG A 177 0.66 -7.59 18.35
C ARG A 177 -0.10 -7.09 17.10
N PRO A 178 0.48 -6.16 16.33
CA PRO A 178 -0.25 -5.49 15.26
C PRO A 178 -0.42 -6.36 14.00
N LYS A 179 -1.34 -5.93 13.13
CA LYS A 179 -1.32 -6.33 11.73
C LYS A 179 -0.19 -5.59 11.01
N ILE A 180 0.70 -6.35 10.37
CA ILE A 180 1.85 -5.80 9.65
C ILE A 180 1.79 -6.22 8.19
N ARG A 181 1.81 -5.22 7.30
CA ARG A 181 1.98 -5.43 5.86
C ARG A 181 3.47 -5.42 5.51
N LEU A 182 4.01 -6.58 5.14
CA LEU A 182 5.40 -6.69 4.69
C LEU A 182 5.50 -6.45 3.19
N VAL A 183 6.24 -5.42 2.79
CA VAL A 183 6.60 -5.11 1.40
C VAL A 183 8.11 -5.17 1.21
N LYS A 184 8.61 -5.19 -0.04
CA LYS A 184 10.05 -5.03 -0.29
C LYS A 184 10.52 -3.58 -0.07
N GLY A 185 9.73 -2.60 -0.50
CA GLY A 185 10.09 -1.19 -0.57
C GLY A 185 9.92 -0.66 -1.98
N ALA A 186 9.42 0.57 -2.11
CA ALA A 186 9.05 1.17 -3.40
C ALA A 186 9.80 2.49 -3.70
N TYR A 187 10.56 3.00 -2.73
CA TYR A 187 11.31 4.25 -2.85
C TYR A 187 12.75 3.98 -3.27
N ARG A 188 13.43 5.01 -3.76
CA ARG A 188 14.86 4.95 -4.06
C ARG A 188 15.61 5.44 -2.84
N GLU A 189 16.27 4.52 -2.16
CA GLU A 189 17.02 4.81 -0.93
C GLU A 189 18.53 4.69 -1.15
N PRO A 190 19.34 5.48 -0.42
CA PRO A 190 20.79 5.35 -0.46
C PRO A 190 21.26 4.05 0.22
N PRO A 191 22.43 3.49 -0.17
CA PRO A 191 23.00 2.31 0.47
C PRO A 191 23.33 2.48 1.97
N SER A 192 23.31 3.72 2.49
CA SER A 192 23.50 4.00 3.92
C SER A 192 22.28 3.59 4.77
N VAL A 193 21.09 3.44 4.17
CA VAL A 193 19.86 3.11 4.91
C VAL A 193 19.16 1.85 4.39
N ALA A 194 19.48 1.41 3.17
CA ALA A 194 18.82 0.29 2.52
C ALA A 194 19.79 -0.66 1.81
N PHE A 195 19.44 -1.94 1.78
CA PHE A 195 20.16 -2.98 1.03
C PHE A 195 20.20 -2.63 -0.47
N PRO A 196 21.39 -2.47 -1.07
CA PRO A 196 21.50 -2.10 -2.48
C PRO A 196 21.23 -3.29 -3.42
N LYS A 197 21.51 -4.52 -2.98
CA LYS A 197 21.34 -5.72 -3.80
C LYS A 197 19.97 -6.35 -3.57
N LYS A 198 19.28 -6.69 -4.66
CA LYS A 198 17.99 -7.40 -4.62
C LYS A 198 18.06 -8.71 -3.81
N SER A 199 19.17 -9.45 -3.89
CA SER A 199 19.35 -10.69 -3.14
C SER A 199 19.32 -10.47 -1.62
N GLU A 200 19.89 -9.36 -1.14
CA GLU A 200 19.89 -9.00 0.28
C GLU A 200 18.51 -8.52 0.73
N VAL A 201 17.80 -7.77 -0.12
CA VAL A 201 16.38 -7.39 0.13
C VAL A 201 15.48 -8.63 0.22
N ASP A 202 15.66 -9.59 -0.70
CA ASP A 202 14.93 -10.85 -0.68
C ASP A 202 15.26 -11.64 0.60
N GLU A 203 16.53 -11.71 1.00
CA GLU A 203 16.93 -12.43 2.21
C GLU A 203 16.36 -11.81 3.48
N ASN A 204 16.43 -10.48 3.61
CA ASN A 204 15.79 -9.80 4.72
C ASN A 204 14.26 -9.98 4.69
N TYR A 205 13.63 -10.03 3.51
CA TYR A 205 12.21 -10.36 3.40
C TYR A 205 11.90 -11.75 3.98
N ARG A 206 12.73 -12.77 3.68
CA ARG A 206 12.55 -14.13 4.25
C ARG A 206 12.66 -14.12 5.77
N ARG A 207 13.65 -13.40 6.32
CA ARG A 207 13.84 -13.27 7.77
C ARG A 207 12.64 -12.61 8.43
N LEU A 208 12.24 -11.44 7.94
CA LEU A 208 11.11 -10.68 8.49
C LEU A 208 9.78 -11.46 8.36
N LEU A 209 9.58 -12.17 7.25
CA LEU A 209 8.43 -13.06 7.07
C LEU A 209 8.34 -14.10 8.19
N ARG A 210 9.45 -14.78 8.51
CA ARG A 210 9.50 -15.74 9.63
C ARG A 210 9.22 -15.05 10.96
N THR A 211 9.80 -13.87 11.19
CA THR A 211 9.52 -13.06 12.40
C THR A 211 8.03 -12.77 12.56
N LEU A 212 7.33 -12.39 11.50
CA LEU A 212 5.90 -12.08 11.56
C LEU A 212 5.05 -13.29 11.97
N PHE A 213 5.36 -14.49 11.48
CA PHE A 213 4.60 -15.70 11.81
C PHE A 213 4.91 -16.28 13.19
N SER A 214 6.09 -16.01 13.78
CA SER A 214 6.48 -16.57 15.07
C SER A 214 6.28 -15.64 16.28
N ASN A 215 5.97 -14.36 16.08
CA ASN A 215 6.00 -13.35 17.15
C ASN A 215 4.64 -12.67 17.43
N GLY A 216 3.52 -13.33 17.11
CA GLY A 216 2.19 -12.87 17.53
C GLY A 216 1.64 -11.68 16.73
N PHE A 217 2.23 -11.36 15.59
CA PHE A 217 1.69 -10.41 14.60
C PHE A 217 0.52 -11.02 13.82
N VAL A 218 -0.20 -10.18 13.08
CA VAL A 218 -1.13 -10.60 12.01
C VAL A 218 -0.47 -10.29 10.67
N PRO A 219 0.13 -11.27 9.97
CA PRO A 219 0.87 -11.02 8.74
C PRO A 219 -0.04 -10.63 7.57
N ALA A 220 0.36 -9.60 6.83
CA ALA A 220 -0.17 -9.26 5.51
C ALA A 220 0.99 -9.25 4.51
N ILE A 221 1.05 -10.27 3.65
CA ILE A 221 2.20 -10.53 2.78
C ILE A 221 1.97 -9.83 1.45
N ALA A 222 2.58 -8.66 1.27
CA ALA A 222 2.37 -7.79 0.13
C ALA A 222 3.46 -7.95 -0.94
N THR A 223 3.27 -8.90 -1.85
CA THR A 223 4.25 -9.24 -2.89
C THR A 223 3.61 -9.89 -4.11
N HIS A 224 4.27 -9.77 -5.27
CA HIS A 224 3.93 -10.46 -6.52
C HIS A 224 5.02 -11.43 -6.96
N ASP A 225 5.88 -11.82 -6.02
CA ASP A 225 7.02 -12.72 -6.22
C ASP A 225 6.60 -14.14 -5.83
N ASP A 226 6.52 -15.05 -6.81
CA ASP A 226 6.06 -16.42 -6.59
C ASP A 226 6.91 -17.15 -5.53
N LYS A 227 8.23 -16.87 -5.46
CA LYS A 227 9.11 -17.50 -4.46
C LYS A 227 8.76 -17.05 -3.04
N MET A 228 8.38 -15.78 -2.87
CA MET A 228 8.00 -15.24 -1.55
C MET A 228 6.61 -15.72 -1.13
N ILE A 229 5.72 -15.94 -2.09
CA ILE A 229 4.37 -16.48 -1.84
C ILE A 229 4.46 -17.93 -1.37
N GLU A 230 5.21 -18.78 -2.07
CA GLU A 230 5.38 -20.18 -1.66
C GLU A 230 6.13 -20.28 -0.32
N LEU A 231 7.11 -19.40 -0.08
CA LEU A 231 7.75 -19.32 1.24
C LEU A 231 6.75 -18.90 2.32
N ALA A 232 5.88 -17.92 2.08
CA ALA A 232 4.87 -17.51 3.06
C ALA A 232 3.91 -18.65 3.42
N LYS A 233 3.46 -19.43 2.43
CA LYS A 233 2.64 -20.63 2.67
C LYS A 233 3.36 -21.66 3.52
N LEU A 234 4.65 -21.91 3.23
CA LEU A 234 5.48 -22.85 4.00
C LEU A 234 5.64 -22.37 5.44
N VAL A 235 6.08 -21.12 5.65
CA VAL A 235 6.31 -20.53 6.98
C VAL A 235 5.01 -20.49 7.79
N ALA A 236 3.88 -20.14 7.17
CA ALA A 236 2.58 -20.16 7.83
C ALA A 236 2.22 -21.58 8.31
N ARG A 237 2.44 -22.59 7.48
CA ARG A 237 2.20 -24.00 7.84
C ARG A 237 3.11 -24.46 8.97
N GLU A 238 4.39 -24.14 8.91
CA GLU A 238 5.38 -24.43 9.97
C GLU A 238 4.97 -23.78 11.30
N ALA A 239 4.41 -22.57 11.26
CA ALA A 239 3.92 -21.85 12.44
C ALA A 239 2.51 -22.28 12.89
N GLY A 240 1.87 -23.24 12.21
CA GLY A 240 0.48 -23.63 12.50
C GLY A 240 -0.54 -22.52 12.27
N ALA A 241 -0.23 -21.52 11.45
CA ALA A 241 -1.10 -20.38 11.17
C ALA A 241 -2.11 -20.73 10.06
N PRO A 242 -3.41 -20.82 10.37
CA PRO A 242 -4.41 -21.18 9.36
C PRO A 242 -4.60 -20.05 8.33
N PRO A 243 -5.04 -20.37 7.09
CA PRO A 243 -5.15 -19.40 5.98
C PRO A 243 -6.06 -18.18 6.24
N ASP A 244 -6.96 -18.25 7.22
CA ASP A 244 -7.85 -17.17 7.64
C ASP A 244 -7.23 -16.22 8.68
N ARG A 245 -6.00 -16.47 9.15
CA ARG A 245 -5.33 -15.64 10.18
C ARG A 245 -4.28 -14.70 9.63
N TRP A 246 -4.08 -14.71 8.32
CA TRP A 246 -3.17 -13.83 7.60
C TRP A 246 -3.71 -13.61 6.20
N GLU A 247 -3.10 -12.70 5.44
CA GLU A 247 -3.56 -12.40 4.09
C GLU A 247 -2.39 -12.18 3.12
N PHE A 248 -2.64 -12.42 1.85
CA PHE A 248 -1.84 -11.86 0.77
C PHE A 248 -2.38 -10.49 0.39
N GLN A 249 -1.50 -9.57 0.04
CA GLN A 249 -1.88 -8.30 -0.57
C GLN A 249 -1.21 -8.08 -1.91
N MET A 250 -1.95 -7.55 -2.89
CA MET A 250 -1.43 -7.23 -4.20
C MET A 250 -2.04 -5.94 -4.74
N ILE A 251 -1.30 -5.27 -5.60
CA ILE A 251 -1.78 -4.06 -6.27
C ILE A 251 -2.74 -4.40 -7.41
N LEU A 252 -3.76 -3.56 -7.59
CA LEU A 252 -4.68 -3.59 -8.72
C LEU A 252 -3.94 -3.71 -10.06
N GLY A 253 -4.38 -4.62 -10.92
CA GLY A 253 -3.84 -4.77 -12.28
C GLY A 253 -2.57 -5.61 -12.42
N VAL A 254 -1.97 -6.07 -11.32
CA VAL A 254 -0.74 -6.87 -11.34
C VAL A 254 -1.03 -8.31 -10.94
N ARG A 255 -0.64 -9.27 -11.78
CA ARG A 255 -0.79 -10.72 -11.53
C ARG A 255 -2.21 -11.13 -11.09
N ARG A 256 -3.23 -10.71 -11.86
CA ARG A 256 -4.65 -11.04 -11.60
C ARG A 256 -4.88 -12.55 -11.54
N ASP A 257 -4.18 -13.29 -12.40
CA ASP A 257 -4.09 -14.76 -12.40
C ASP A 257 -3.73 -15.33 -11.02
N LEU A 258 -2.75 -14.71 -10.36
CA LEU A 258 -2.27 -15.14 -9.06
C LEU A 258 -3.22 -14.74 -7.93
N GLN A 259 -3.83 -13.55 -8.03
CA GLN A 259 -4.87 -13.12 -7.09
C GLN A 259 -6.03 -14.13 -7.06
N GLU A 260 -6.55 -14.51 -8.23
CA GLU A 260 -7.63 -15.49 -8.35
C GLU A 260 -7.20 -16.89 -7.90
N LYS A 261 -5.97 -17.29 -8.22
CA LYS A 261 -5.40 -18.57 -7.76
C LYS A 261 -5.37 -18.64 -6.22
N LEU A 262 -4.92 -17.59 -5.55
CA LEU A 262 -4.82 -17.56 -4.08
C LEU A 262 -6.20 -17.61 -3.41
N VAL A 263 -7.21 -16.94 -3.98
CA VAL A 263 -8.59 -17.06 -3.51
C VAL A 263 -9.11 -18.49 -3.64
N ARG A 264 -8.88 -19.14 -4.79
CA ARG A 264 -9.27 -20.56 -5.00
C ARG A 264 -8.57 -21.53 -4.05
N GLU A 265 -7.35 -21.21 -3.64
CA GLU A 265 -6.60 -21.98 -2.64
C GLU A 265 -7.07 -21.72 -1.19
N GLY A 266 -8.05 -20.83 -0.99
CA GLY A 266 -8.64 -20.53 0.32
C GLY A 266 -7.90 -19.46 1.13
N TYR A 267 -6.94 -18.75 0.54
CA TYR A 267 -6.24 -17.66 1.22
C TYR A 267 -7.04 -16.35 1.14
N ARG A 268 -6.96 -15.54 2.20
CA ARG A 268 -7.41 -14.15 2.15
C ARG A 268 -6.54 -13.36 1.17
N MET A 269 -7.18 -12.71 0.21
CA MET A 269 -6.52 -11.90 -0.81
C MET A 269 -7.10 -10.49 -0.76
N ARG A 270 -6.25 -9.51 -0.41
CA ARG A 270 -6.61 -8.09 -0.43
C ARG A 270 -5.96 -7.35 -1.59
N VAL A 271 -6.76 -6.64 -2.38
CA VAL A 271 -6.27 -5.85 -3.50
C VAL A 271 -6.18 -4.38 -3.13
N TYR A 272 -4.99 -3.79 -3.29
CA TYR A 272 -4.75 -2.37 -3.10
C TYR A 272 -5.27 -1.58 -4.31
N ILE A 273 -6.25 -0.70 -4.07
CA ILE A 273 -6.98 0.08 -5.07
C ILE A 273 -6.59 1.55 -4.94
N PRO A 274 -5.67 2.03 -5.80
CA PRO A 274 -5.37 3.45 -5.90
C PRO A 274 -6.41 4.14 -6.80
N PHE A 275 -6.88 5.32 -6.37
CA PHE A 275 -7.77 6.19 -7.16
C PHE A 275 -7.50 7.67 -6.82
N GLY A 276 -7.97 8.59 -7.66
CA GLY A 276 -7.78 10.02 -7.47
C GLY A 276 -6.95 10.67 -8.56
N THR A 277 -6.85 11.99 -8.54
CA THR A 277 -6.22 12.79 -9.60
C THR A 277 -4.69 12.81 -9.52
N GLU A 278 -4.09 12.60 -8.34
CA GLU A 278 -2.64 12.60 -8.11
C GLU A 278 -1.98 11.25 -8.46
N TRP A 279 -2.39 10.65 -9.58
CA TRP A 279 -2.06 9.27 -9.88
C TRP A 279 -0.72 9.06 -10.58
N LEU A 280 -0.12 10.11 -11.16
CA LEU A 280 1.03 9.93 -12.05
C LEU A 280 2.28 9.47 -11.31
N SER A 281 2.60 10.02 -10.14
CA SER A 281 3.75 9.61 -9.35
C SER A 281 3.66 8.12 -9.00
N TYR A 282 2.47 7.68 -8.57
CA TYR A 282 2.14 6.28 -8.32
C TYR A 282 2.32 5.41 -9.57
N PHE A 283 1.76 5.82 -10.70
CA PHE A 283 1.84 5.08 -11.95
C PHE A 283 3.28 4.92 -12.45
N MET A 284 4.08 5.98 -12.38
CA MET A 284 5.47 5.95 -12.80
C MET A 284 6.31 5.00 -11.94
N ARG A 285 6.06 4.94 -10.62
CA ARG A 285 6.66 3.94 -9.73
C ARG A 285 6.31 2.52 -10.18
N ARG A 286 5.05 2.26 -10.54
CA ARG A 286 4.61 0.95 -11.08
C ARG A 286 5.27 0.58 -12.41
N LEU A 287 5.55 1.56 -13.28
CA LEU A 287 6.29 1.31 -14.53
C LEU A 287 7.76 0.97 -14.28
N ALA A 288 8.41 1.67 -13.34
CA ALA A 288 9.81 1.45 -13.02
C ALA A 288 10.11 0.08 -12.38
N GLU A 289 9.11 -0.54 -11.74
CA GLU A 289 9.25 -1.80 -11.01
C GLU A 289 9.41 -3.05 -11.90
N ARG A 290 8.80 -3.08 -13.08
CA ARG A 290 8.93 -4.22 -14.01
C ARG A 290 8.98 -3.76 -15.47
N PRO A 291 10.00 -4.14 -16.26
CA PRO A 291 10.05 -3.85 -17.70
C PRO A 291 8.82 -4.32 -18.49
N ALA A 292 8.18 -5.41 -18.06
CA ALA A 292 6.94 -5.89 -18.67
C ALA A 292 5.76 -4.89 -18.55
N ASN A 293 5.74 -4.06 -17.49
CA ASN A 293 4.73 -3.01 -17.33
C ASN A 293 4.91 -1.92 -18.39
N VAL A 294 6.15 -1.63 -18.79
CA VAL A 294 6.48 -0.70 -19.88
C VAL A 294 6.01 -1.26 -21.23
N GLY A 295 6.24 -2.55 -21.49
CA GLY A 295 5.76 -3.21 -22.71
C GLY A 295 4.23 -3.19 -22.86
N PHE A 296 3.49 -3.25 -21.74
CA PHE A 296 2.03 -3.09 -21.74
C PHE A 296 1.59 -1.66 -22.12
N VAL A 297 2.27 -0.64 -21.59
CA VAL A 297 1.97 0.77 -21.94
C VAL A 297 2.19 1.00 -23.43
N LEU A 298 3.31 0.53 -23.98
CA LEU A 298 3.60 0.62 -25.42
C LEU A 298 2.51 -0.06 -26.27
N LYS A 299 2.07 -1.27 -25.89
CA LYS A 299 0.97 -1.96 -26.59
C LYS A 299 -0.37 -1.23 -26.47
N SER A 300 -0.64 -0.56 -25.34
CA SER A 300 -1.89 0.19 -25.13
C SER A 300 -1.90 1.48 -25.95
N LEU A 301 -0.75 2.15 -26.09
CA LEU A 301 -0.59 3.32 -26.96
C LEU A 301 -0.73 2.94 -28.44
N LEU A 302 -0.19 1.80 -28.87
CA LEU A 302 -0.31 1.31 -30.26
C LEU A 302 -1.73 0.84 -30.64
N LYS A 303 -2.57 0.48 -29.66
CA LYS A 303 -3.98 0.08 -29.89
C LYS A 303 -4.97 1.25 -29.77
N GLY A 304 -4.52 2.41 -29.30
CA GLY A 304 -5.34 3.60 -29.05
C GLY A 304 -4.97 4.80 -29.93
N GLY A 305 -4.27 4.54 -31.04
CA GLY A 305 -4.00 5.51 -32.12
C GLY A 305 -4.83 5.19 -33.34
#